data_AF-A0A1W9RJN9-F1
#
_entry.id   AF-A0A1W9RJN9-F1
#
_cell.length_a   1.000
_cell.length_b   1.000
_cell.length_c   1.000
_cell.angle_alpha   90.00
_cell.angle_beta   90.00
_cell.angle_gamma   90.00
#
_symmetry.space_group_name_H-M   'P 1'
#
loop_
_entity.id
_entity.type
_entity.pdbx_description
1 polymer ?
#
loop_
_entity_poly.entity_id
_entity_poly.type
_entity_poly.pdbx_seq_one_letter_code
_entity_poly.pdbx_strand_id
1 'polypeptide(L)'
;MKKLLTVLIIIIIIVAIIWIVLFVNKGRIVNYALDKSFGVMELQIDKNLPSTISQDELHGLFEDVKTKVINKTADKDKLNELAQTFKKDMKDGKLDSLEVTHLVVLLKEAAK
;
A
#
# COMPACT_ATOMS: atom_id res chain seq x y z
N MET A 1 37.00 -7.36 24.14
CA MET A 1 36.89 -5.92 23.79
C MET A 1 37.04 -5.64 22.30
N LYS A 2 38.17 -6.00 21.64
CA LYS A 2 38.37 -5.73 20.20
C LYS A 2 37.30 -6.36 19.27
N LYS A 3 36.87 -7.60 19.54
CA LYS A 3 35.82 -8.29 18.76
C LYS A 3 34.44 -7.61 18.84
N LEU A 4 34.07 -7.06 20.01
CA LEU A 4 32.83 -6.31 20.19
C LEU A 4 32.84 -5.00 19.39
N LEU A 5 33.98 -4.31 19.40
CA LEU A 5 34.20 -3.09 18.61
C LEU A 5 34.10 -3.36 17.10
N THR A 6 34.67 -4.47 16.62
CA THR A 6 34.55 -4.89 15.22
C THR A 6 33.10 -5.21 14.83
N VAL A 7 32.37 -5.93 15.67
CA VAL A 7 30.94 -6.24 15.43
C VAL A 7 30.11 -4.95 15.41
N LEU A 8 30.37 -4.02 16.33
CA LEU A 8 29.67 -2.73 16.37
C LEU A 8 29.91 -1.91 15.10
N ILE A 9 31.16 -1.86 14.62
CA ILE A 9 31.52 -1.16 13.38
C ILE A 9 30.82 -1.79 12.16
N ILE A 10 30.77 -3.12 12.08
CA ILE A 10 30.06 -3.82 10.99
C ILE A 10 28.57 -3.49 11.02
N ILE A 11 27.94 -3.47 12.20
CA ILE A 11 26.53 -3.10 12.35
C ILE A 11 26.30 -1.65 11.89
N ILE A 12 27.17 -0.71 12.27
CA ILE A 12 27.08 0.69 11.84
C ILE A 12 27.19 0.80 10.31
N ILE A 13 28.09 0.05 9.69
CA ILE A 13 28.26 0.02 8.22
C ILE A 13 26.99 -0.53 7.54
N ILE A 14 26.41 -1.62 8.06
CA ILE A 14 25.17 -2.19 7.52
C ILE A 14 24.03 -1.18 7.62
N VAL A 15 23.86 -0.52 8.77
CA VAL A 15 22.84 0.51 8.97
C VAL A 15 23.06 1.69 8.03
N ALA A 16 24.31 2.13 7.84
CA ALA A 16 24.64 3.21 6.91
C ALA A 16 24.32 2.85 5.45
N ILE A 17 24.63 1.62 5.02
CA ILE A 17 24.28 1.14 3.67
C ILE A 17 22.77 1.09 3.49
N ILE A 18 22.02 0.56 4.46
CA ILE A 18 20.56 0.55 4.43
C ILE A 18 20.02 1.98 4.33
N TRP A 19 20.57 2.92 5.10
CA TRP A 19 20.19 4.33 5.07
C TRP A 19 20.45 4.98 3.70
N ILE A 20 21.60 4.71 3.09
CA ILE A 20 21.95 5.22 1.76
C ILE A 20 21.00 4.66 0.70
N VAL A 21 20.73 3.35 0.73
CA VAL A 21 19.79 2.71 -0.22
C VAL A 21 18.38 3.30 -0.05
N LEU A 22 17.94 3.48 1.19
CA LEU A 22 16.66 4.12 1.48
C LEU A 22 16.63 5.55 0.97
N PHE A 23 17.71 6.34 1.11
CA PHE A 23 17.74 7.75 0.70
C PHE A 23 17.87 7.97 -0.80
N VAL A 24 18.70 7.19 -1.48
CA VAL A 24 18.97 7.35 -2.91
C VAL A 24 17.77 6.88 -3.75
N ASN A 25 17.02 5.89 -3.27
CA ASN A 25 15.92 5.26 -4.03
C ASN A 25 14.55 5.37 -3.33
N LYS A 26 14.30 6.42 -2.53
CA LYS A 26 13.00 6.62 -1.85
C LYS A 26 11.81 6.40 -2.78
N GLY A 27 11.87 6.95 -4.00
CA GLY A 27 10.82 6.80 -5.00
C GLY A 27 10.59 5.35 -5.43
N ARG A 28 11.65 4.59 -5.75
CA ARG A 28 11.52 3.18 -6.17
C ARG A 28 11.01 2.28 -5.05
N ILE A 29 11.42 2.53 -3.81
CA ILE A 29 11.01 1.75 -2.65
C ILE A 29 9.54 2.03 -2.31
N VAL A 30 9.13 3.30 -2.33
CA VAL A 30 7.74 3.69 -2.13
C VAL A 30 6.87 3.09 -3.24
N ASN A 31 7.26 3.21 -4.51
CA ASN A 31 6.52 2.62 -5.63
C ASN A 31 6.40 1.10 -5.49
N TYR A 32 7.49 0.41 -5.17
CA TYR A 32 7.47 -1.04 -4.95
C TYR A 32 6.56 -1.44 -3.79
N ALA A 33 6.61 -0.71 -2.67
CA ALA A 33 5.74 -0.96 -1.53
C ALA A 33 4.27 -0.69 -1.89
N LEU A 34 3.98 0.38 -2.62
CA LEU A 34 2.63 0.68 -3.10
C LEU A 34 2.13 -0.40 -4.05
N ASP A 35 2.92 -0.80 -5.05
CA ASP A 35 2.54 -1.85 -6.01
C ASP A 35 2.21 -3.16 -5.30
N LYS A 36 3.00 -3.56 -4.30
CA LYS A 36 2.73 -4.76 -3.52
C LYS A 36 1.48 -4.62 -2.65
N SER A 37 1.31 -3.49 -1.98
CA SER A 37 0.20 -3.30 -1.03
C SER A 37 -1.13 -3.16 -1.76
N PHE A 38 -1.17 -2.26 -2.74
CA PHE A 38 -2.36 -2.00 -3.55
C PHE A 38 -2.68 -3.17 -4.47
N GLY A 39 -1.68 -3.84 -5.07
CA GLY A 39 -1.94 -5.02 -5.92
C GLY A 39 -2.52 -6.21 -5.15
N VAL A 40 -2.13 -6.40 -3.88
CA VAL A 40 -2.79 -7.41 -3.03
C VAL A 40 -4.23 -7.00 -2.72
N MET A 41 -4.46 -5.73 -2.40
CA MET A 41 -5.80 -5.22 -2.09
C MET A 41 -6.74 -5.34 -3.29
N GLU A 42 -6.28 -4.90 -4.47
CA GLU A 42 -6.98 -5.01 -5.76
C GLU A 42 -7.38 -6.46 -6.05
N LEU A 43 -6.44 -7.40 -5.91
CA LEU A 43 -6.70 -8.82 -6.16
C LEU A 43 -7.71 -9.44 -5.18
N GLN A 44 -7.80 -8.95 -3.93
CA GLN A 44 -8.82 -9.43 -3.00
C GLN A 44 -10.19 -8.82 -3.29
N ILE A 45 -10.23 -7.56 -3.71
CA ILE A 45 -11.47 -6.87 -4.07
C ILE A 45 -12.07 -7.45 -5.36
N ASP A 46 -11.23 -7.70 -6.37
CA ASP A 46 -11.63 -8.23 -7.67
C ASP A 46 -12.36 -9.58 -7.58
N LYS A 47 -11.96 -10.45 -6.63
CA LYS A 47 -12.58 -11.76 -6.43
C LYS A 47 -14.06 -11.73 -6.09
N ASN A 48 -14.52 -10.66 -5.45
CA ASN A 48 -15.91 -10.49 -5.03
C ASN A 48 -16.48 -9.17 -5.55
N LEU A 49 -15.99 -8.72 -6.71
CA LEU A 49 -16.43 -7.49 -7.33
C LEU A 49 -17.93 -7.57 -7.65
N PRO A 50 -18.74 -6.59 -7.22
CA PRO A 50 -20.14 -6.55 -7.58
C PRO A 50 -20.28 -6.32 -9.09
N SER A 51 -21.31 -6.90 -9.70
CA SER A 51 -21.56 -6.78 -11.14
C SER A 51 -21.79 -5.36 -11.65
N THR A 52 -21.93 -4.39 -10.75
CA THR A 52 -22.10 -2.96 -11.04
C THR A 52 -20.78 -2.24 -11.33
N ILE A 53 -19.63 -2.86 -11.04
CA ILE A 53 -18.30 -2.28 -11.23
C ILE A 53 -17.51 -3.21 -12.16
N SER A 54 -16.88 -2.66 -13.19
CA SER A 54 -16.01 -3.45 -14.06
C SER A 54 -14.61 -3.61 -13.46
N GLN A 55 -13.93 -4.69 -13.82
CA GLN A 55 -12.53 -4.91 -13.42
C GLN A 55 -11.62 -3.78 -13.92
N ASP A 56 -11.87 -3.25 -15.13
CA ASP A 56 -11.13 -2.11 -15.68
C ASP A 56 -11.35 -0.83 -14.86
N GLU A 57 -12.58 -0.60 -14.37
CA GLU A 57 -12.88 0.54 -13.48
C GLU A 57 -12.14 0.40 -12.15
N LEU A 58 -12.13 -0.81 -11.56
CA LEU A 58 -11.37 -1.08 -10.34
C LEU A 58 -9.89 -0.80 -10.55
N HIS A 59 -9.29 -1.36 -11.61
CA HIS A 59 -7.88 -1.18 -11.92
C HIS A 59 -7.53 0.30 -12.10
N GLY A 60 -8.38 1.04 -12.83
CA GLY A 60 -8.22 2.48 -13.03
C GLY A 60 -8.26 3.28 -11.72
N LEU A 61 -9.14 2.93 -10.79
CA LEU A 61 -9.20 3.57 -9.46
C LEU A 61 -7.93 3.31 -8.65
N PHE A 62 -7.42 2.08 -8.68
CA PHE A 62 -6.18 1.72 -8.01
C PHE A 62 -4.98 2.50 -8.55
N GLU A 63 -4.85 2.61 -9.87
CA GLU A 63 -3.78 3.38 -10.51
C GLU A 63 -3.88 4.89 -10.23
N ASP A 64 -5.09 5.45 -10.22
CA ASP A 64 -5.29 6.87 -9.87
C ASP A 64 -4.89 7.14 -8.42
N VAL A 65 -5.33 6.30 -7.48
CA VAL A 65 -4.95 6.43 -6.06
C VAL A 65 -3.43 6.26 -5.88
N LYS A 66 -2.79 5.27 -6.51
CA LYS A 66 -1.32 5.12 -6.46
C LYS A 66 -0.63 6.39 -6.97
N THR A 67 -1.08 6.93 -8.09
CA THR A 67 -0.54 8.15 -8.69
C THR A 67 -0.68 9.34 -7.74
N LYS A 68 -1.85 9.52 -7.12
CA LYS A 68 -2.08 10.57 -6.12
C LYS A 68 -1.26 10.40 -4.85
N VAL A 69 -1.03 9.16 -4.39
CA VAL A 69 -0.14 8.88 -3.26
C VAL A 69 1.30 9.28 -3.58
N ILE A 70 1.81 8.90 -4.76
CA ILE A 70 3.14 9.25 -5.24
C ILE A 70 3.30 10.78 -5.33
N ASN A 71 2.28 11.45 -5.86
CA ASN A 71 2.25 12.91 -6.00
C ASN A 71 1.93 13.66 -4.70
N LYS A 72 1.65 12.93 -3.60
CA LYS A 72 1.26 13.48 -2.29
C LYS A 72 -0.02 14.33 -2.33
N THR A 73 -0.90 14.08 -3.29
CA THR A 73 -2.18 14.77 -3.48
C THR A 73 -3.38 13.94 -3.03
N ALA A 74 -3.17 12.67 -2.63
CA ALA A 74 -4.24 11.84 -2.11
C ALA A 74 -4.70 12.30 -0.71
N ASP A 75 -6.00 12.12 -0.43
CA ASP A 75 -6.55 12.34 0.89
C ASP A 75 -6.02 11.28 1.87
N LYS A 76 -5.19 11.73 2.81
CA LYS A 76 -4.53 10.86 3.79
C LYS A 76 -5.50 10.24 4.79
N ASP A 77 -6.56 10.97 5.15
CA ASP A 77 -7.55 10.47 6.11
C ASP A 77 -8.36 9.35 5.46
N LYS A 78 -8.73 9.54 4.18
CA LYS A 78 -9.42 8.51 3.38
C LYS A 78 -8.55 7.29 3.08
N LEU A 79 -7.26 7.48 2.82
CA LEU A 79 -6.33 6.35 2.67
C LEU A 79 -6.16 5.56 3.97
N ASN A 80 -6.11 6.25 5.11
CA ASN A 80 -6.01 5.59 6.41
C ASN A 80 -7.31 4.84 6.74
N GLU A 81 -8.46 5.45 6.46
CA GLU A 81 -9.78 4.81 6.57
C GLU A 81 -9.89 3.56 5.68
N LEU A 82 -9.45 3.65 4.41
CA LEU A 82 -9.38 2.52 3.49
C LEU A 82 -8.51 1.39 4.03
N ALA A 83 -7.30 1.71 4.51
CA ALA A 83 -6.37 0.71 5.03
C ALA A 83 -6.90 0.02 6.30
N GLN A 84 -7.54 0.77 7.20
CA GLN A 84 -8.14 0.22 8.41
C GLN A 84 -9.36 -0.65 8.10
N THR A 85 -10.21 -0.20 7.18
CA THR A 85 -11.39 -0.93 6.72
C THR A 85 -10.97 -2.23 6.05
N PHE A 86 -10.03 -2.17 5.09
CA PHE A 86 -9.51 -3.37 4.44
C PHE A 86 -8.92 -4.37 5.44
N LYS A 87 -8.14 -3.89 6.42
CA LYS A 87 -7.56 -4.75 7.47
C LYS A 87 -8.64 -5.39 8.35
N LYS A 88 -9.70 -4.64 8.67
CA LYS A 88 -10.82 -5.11 9.49
C LYS A 88 -11.61 -6.18 8.75
N ASP A 89 -11.95 -5.93 7.50
CA ASP A 89 -12.84 -6.78 6.70
C ASP A 89 -12.08 -8.05 6.23
N MET A 90 -10.79 -7.93 5.94
CA MET A 90 -9.93 -9.10 5.66
C MET A 90 -9.65 -9.99 6.87
N LYS A 91 -10.05 -9.62 8.10
CA LYS A 91 -9.77 -10.39 9.31
C LYS A 91 -10.39 -11.79 9.27
N ASP A 92 -11.54 -11.91 8.62
CA ASP A 92 -12.25 -13.18 8.46
C ASP A 92 -11.79 -13.96 7.20
N GLY A 93 -10.74 -13.44 6.54
CA GLY A 93 -10.02 -14.09 5.45
C GLY A 93 -10.65 -13.95 4.07
N LYS A 94 -11.82 -13.32 3.97
CA LYS A 94 -12.55 -13.06 2.72
C LYS A 94 -13.28 -11.73 2.84
N LEU A 95 -13.42 -11.05 1.70
CA LEU A 95 -14.29 -9.88 1.56
C LEU A 95 -15.62 -10.33 0.97
N ASP A 96 -16.74 -9.94 1.58
CA ASP A 96 -18.05 -10.08 0.97
C ASP A 96 -18.36 -8.92 -0.01
N SER A 97 -19.48 -9.03 -0.74
CA SER A 97 -19.84 -8.04 -1.76
C SER A 97 -20.20 -6.65 -1.19
N LEU A 98 -20.68 -6.57 0.06
CA LEU A 98 -20.96 -5.32 0.75
C LEU A 98 -19.67 -4.64 1.19
N GLU A 99 -18.74 -5.40 1.76
CA GLU A 99 -17.41 -4.94 2.15
C GLU A 99 -16.62 -4.45 0.93
N VAL A 100 -16.65 -5.21 -0.17
CA VAL A 100 -16.06 -4.77 -1.45
C VAL A 100 -16.67 -3.45 -1.91
N THR A 101 -17.99 -3.33 -1.89
CA THR A 101 -18.67 -2.09 -2.33
C THR A 101 -18.22 -0.90 -1.48
N HIS A 102 -18.13 -1.08 -0.16
CA HIS A 102 -17.66 -0.05 0.75
C HIS A 102 -16.20 0.35 0.48
N LEU A 103 -15.32 -0.64 0.26
CA LEU A 103 -13.92 -0.39 -0.08
C LEU A 103 -13.77 0.37 -1.41
N VAL A 104 -14.57 0.05 -2.43
CA VAL A 104 -14.55 0.76 -3.71
C VAL A 104 -15.02 2.21 -3.55
N VAL A 105 -16.02 2.47 -2.69
CA VAL A 105 -16.43 3.85 -2.37
C VAL A 105 -15.29 4.61 -1.69
N LEU A 106 -14.63 4.02 -0.70
CA LEU A 106 -13.47 4.63 -0.04
C LEU A 106 -12.31 4.88 -1.00
N LEU A 107 -12.06 3.98 -1.95
CA LEU A 107 -11.10 4.16 -3.05
C LEU A 107 -11.46 5.39 -3.90
N LYS A 108 -12.73 5.51 -4.31
CA LYS A 108 -13.23 6.67 -5.07
C LYS A 108 -13.09 7.98 -4.29
N GLU A 109 -13.26 7.95 -2.97
CA GLU A 109 -13.08 9.14 -2.12
C GLU A 109 -11.61 9.50 -1.90
N ALA A 110 -10.73 8.51 -1.70
CA ALA A 110 -9.28 8.72 -1.61
C ALA A 110 -8.68 9.24 -2.93
N ALA A 111 -9.35 8.94 -4.05
CA ALA A 111 -9.06 9.41 -5.40
C ALA A 111 -9.66 10.79 -5.72
N LYS A 112 -10.37 11.47 -4.80
CA LYS A 112 -10.79 12.87 -5.00
C LYS A 112 -9.68 13.86 -4.66
#